data_AF-A0A914G946-F1
#
_entry.id   AF-A0A914G946-F1
#
_cell.length_a   1.000
_cell.length_b   1.000
_cell.length_c   1.000
_cell.angle_alpha   90.00
_cell.angle_beta   90.00
_cell.angle_gamma   90.00
#
_symmetry.space_group_name_H-M   'P 1'
#
loop_
_entity.id
_entity.type
_entity.pdbx_description
1 polymer ?
#
loop_
_entity_poly.entity_id
_entity_poly.type
_entity_poly.pdbx_seq_one_letter_code
_entity_poly.pdbx_strand_id
1 'polypeptide(L)'
;RSHYALMTDSMLEEVRARMKERATKFLQFVPLKEPRTETFQVLSKDSEIEGFDNCKFVFTDITFDATNQDRTVVIREPDGTLRTALPEEHDRMNRVYYEQPNRPPFPPAVFTDPDLKQALDNDRHEFVLDFATWFYEPDDPSFVQLCHVVFDRTVEANKFEILYSTRHFGSLIFYLIINDNIPPLLNFYGSMGRY
;
A
#
# COMPACT_ATOMS: atom_id res chain seq x y z
N ARG A 1 0.07 30.73 9.04
CA ARG A 1 0.72 32.07 9.10
C ARG A 1 2.15 31.91 8.63
N SER A 2 2.58 32.69 7.64
CA SER A 2 3.96 32.68 7.17
C SER A 2 4.88 33.25 8.27
N HIS A 3 5.98 32.57 8.59
CA HIS A 3 6.97 33.03 9.55
C HIS A 3 8.21 33.50 8.78
N TYR A 4 8.58 34.76 8.93
CA TYR A 4 9.74 35.35 8.28
C TYR A 4 10.89 35.48 9.28
N ALA A 5 12.12 35.24 8.85
CA ALA A 5 13.32 35.37 9.66
C ALA A 5 14.45 35.98 8.83
N LEU A 6 15.21 36.90 9.43
CA LEU A 6 16.44 37.44 8.84
C LEU A 6 17.59 36.48 9.19
N MET A 7 18.38 36.08 8.19
CA MET A 7 19.45 35.10 8.31
C MET A 7 20.70 35.60 7.61
N THR A 8 21.87 35.25 8.16
CA THR A 8 23.15 35.38 7.44
C THR A 8 23.33 34.21 6.47
N ASP A 9 24.27 34.32 5.53
CA ASP A 9 24.54 33.25 4.55
C ASP A 9 24.89 31.91 5.23
N SER A 10 25.67 31.94 6.32
CA SER A 10 26.00 30.74 7.11
C SER A 10 24.75 30.10 7.71
N MET A 11 23.84 30.89 8.28
CA MET A 11 22.60 30.37 8.86
C MET A 11 21.67 29.79 7.79
N LEU A 12 21.65 30.40 6.60
CA LEU A 12 20.87 29.89 5.47
C LEU A 12 21.39 28.52 5.01
N GLU A 13 22.70 28.34 4.90
CA GLU A 13 23.30 27.05 4.53
C GLU A 13 23.04 25.97 5.57
N GLU A 14 23.13 26.28 6.86
CA GLU A 14 22.76 25.34 7.93
C GLU A 14 21.28 24.93 7.87
N VAL A 15 20.39 25.88 7.58
CA VAL A 15 18.96 25.59 7.40
C VAL A 15 18.75 24.71 6.16
N ARG A 16 19.41 25.02 5.04
CA ARG A 16 19.35 24.19 3.81
C ARG A 16 19.82 22.78 4.07
N ALA A 17 20.94 22.60 4.78
CA ALA A 17 21.45 21.28 5.14
C ALA A 17 20.44 20.49 5.99
N ARG A 18 19.86 21.11 7.02
CA ARG A 18 18.82 20.48 7.86
C ARG A 18 17.56 20.13 7.07
N MET A 19 17.14 21.00 6.15
CA MET A 19 15.98 20.73 5.29
C MET A 19 16.27 19.58 4.33
N LYS A 20 17.49 19.48 3.80
CA LYS A 20 17.92 18.36 2.95
C LYS A 20 17.89 17.04 3.71
N GLU A 21 18.37 17.00 4.95
CA GLU A 21 18.31 15.80 5.81
C GLU A 21 16.87 15.39 6.15
N ARG A 22 15.95 16.36 6.26
CA ARG A 22 14.52 16.06 6.42
C ARG A 22 13.91 15.52 5.13
N ALA A 23 14.23 16.14 3.99
CA ALA A 23 13.75 15.71 2.68
C ALA A 23 14.17 14.27 2.37
N THR A 24 15.40 13.86 2.71
CA THR A 24 15.85 12.47 2.51
C THR A 24 15.06 11.47 3.35
N LYS A 25 14.56 11.86 4.52
CA LYS A 25 13.67 11.02 5.35
C LYS A 25 12.29 10.87 4.72
N PHE A 26 11.76 11.92 4.09
CA PHE A 26 10.50 11.84 3.36
C PHE A 26 10.59 10.98 2.09
N LEU A 27 11.76 10.99 1.43
CA LEU A 27 12.06 10.16 0.25
C LEU A 27 12.44 8.71 0.60
N GLN A 28 12.17 8.24 1.83
CA GLN A 28 12.43 6.85 2.19
C GLN A 28 11.60 5.90 1.33
N PHE A 29 12.33 5.00 0.67
CA PHE A 29 11.83 3.99 -0.24
C PHE A 29 10.66 3.19 0.35
N VAL A 30 9.59 3.02 -0.43
CA VAL A 30 8.48 2.11 -0.09
C VAL A 30 8.84 0.71 -0.61
N PRO A 31 9.05 -0.28 0.27
CA PRO A 31 9.44 -1.62 -0.16
C PRO A 31 8.28 -2.30 -0.91
N LEU A 32 8.54 -2.71 -2.16
CA LEU A 32 7.66 -3.62 -2.89
C LEU A 32 8.00 -5.05 -2.45
N LYS A 33 7.09 -5.71 -1.72
CA LYS A 33 7.25 -7.10 -1.30
C LYS A 33 6.50 -8.03 -2.25
N GLU A 34 6.88 -9.31 -2.23
CA GLU A 34 6.06 -10.36 -2.84
C GLU A 34 4.72 -10.46 -2.08
N PRO A 35 3.59 -10.60 -2.79
CA PRO A 35 2.28 -10.67 -2.17
C PRO A 35 2.14 -11.95 -1.34
N ARG A 36 1.46 -11.86 -0.19
CA ARG A 36 1.08 -13.02 0.64
C ARG A 36 0.19 -13.97 -0.18
N THR A 37 0.33 -15.27 0.07
CA THR A 37 -0.47 -16.29 -0.61
C THR A 37 -1.95 -16.18 -0.22
N GLU A 38 -2.85 -16.13 -1.20
CA GLU A 38 -4.30 -16.13 -1.00
C GLU A 38 -4.89 -17.54 -0.80
N THR A 39 -4.11 -18.44 -0.20
CA THR A 39 -4.56 -19.78 0.15
C THR A 39 -4.79 -19.88 1.64
N PHE A 40 -5.89 -20.51 2.04
CA PHE A 40 -6.14 -20.85 3.43
C PHE A 40 -5.76 -22.30 3.70
N GLN A 41 -5.44 -22.59 4.96
CA GLN A 41 -5.26 -23.94 5.47
C GLN A 41 -6.53 -24.39 6.19
N VAL A 42 -7.00 -25.59 5.88
CA VAL A 42 -8.10 -26.22 6.62
C VAL A 42 -7.53 -26.84 7.90
N LEU A 43 -8.09 -26.44 9.04
CA LEU A 43 -7.72 -26.91 10.38
C LEU A 43 -8.57 -28.11 10.80
N SER A 44 -9.88 -28.05 10.55
CA SER A 44 -10.81 -29.15 10.80
C SER A 44 -11.99 -29.09 9.83
N LYS A 45 -12.71 -30.21 9.67
CA LYS A 45 -13.97 -30.26 8.93
C LYS A 45 -14.96 -31.11 9.70
N ASP A 46 -16.01 -30.47 10.17
CA ASP A 46 -17.00 -31.07 11.07
C ASP A 46 -18.37 -31.06 10.35
N SER A 47 -18.70 -32.13 9.63
CA SER A 47 -19.94 -32.18 8.82
C SER A 47 -21.23 -32.23 9.65
N GLU A 48 -21.14 -32.52 10.96
CA GLU A 48 -22.31 -32.55 11.84
C GLU A 48 -22.90 -31.16 12.12
N ILE A 49 -22.11 -30.11 11.94
CA ILE A 49 -22.51 -28.71 12.13
C ILE A 49 -22.76 -27.98 10.79
N GLU A 50 -22.74 -28.71 9.68
CA GLU A 50 -23.07 -28.17 8.36
C GLU A 50 -24.51 -27.66 8.35
N GLY A 51 -24.70 -26.44 7.83
CA GLY A 51 -26.02 -25.80 7.78
C GLY A 51 -26.56 -25.32 9.13
N PHE A 52 -25.73 -25.23 10.18
CA PHE A 52 -26.12 -24.62 11.46
C PHE A 52 -26.50 -23.14 11.32
N ASP A 53 -25.77 -22.40 10.48
CA ASP A 53 -26.05 -21.00 10.13
C ASP A 53 -25.79 -20.78 8.63
N ASN A 54 -26.34 -19.71 8.06
CA ASN A 54 -26.12 -19.29 6.68
C ASN A 54 -24.87 -18.41 6.52
N CYS A 55 -24.33 -17.88 7.62
CA CYS A 55 -23.19 -16.98 7.63
C CYS A 55 -21.94 -17.68 8.19
N LYS A 56 -20.76 -17.24 7.73
CA LYS A 56 -19.48 -17.66 8.32
C LYS A 56 -19.25 -16.98 9.67
N PHE A 57 -18.64 -17.70 10.62
CA PHE A 57 -18.18 -17.15 11.88
C PHE A 57 -16.68 -16.85 11.80
N VAL A 58 -16.27 -15.69 12.30
CA VAL A 58 -14.86 -15.27 12.33
C VAL A 58 -14.41 -15.16 13.77
N PHE A 59 -13.43 -15.95 14.16
CA PHE A 59 -12.85 -15.95 15.50
C PHE A 59 -11.48 -15.28 15.43
N THR A 60 -11.30 -14.24 16.24
CA THR A 60 -10.06 -13.47 16.30
C THR A 60 -9.51 -13.51 17.70
N ASP A 61 -8.24 -13.88 17.84
CA ASP A 61 -7.52 -13.77 19.11
C ASP A 61 -7.26 -12.29 19.42
N ILE A 62 -7.70 -11.81 20.60
CA ILE A 62 -7.57 -10.42 21.07
C ILE A 62 -6.48 -10.26 22.15
N THR A 63 -5.52 -11.18 22.21
CA THR A 63 -4.39 -11.08 23.13
C THR A 63 -3.59 -9.79 22.88
N PHE A 64 -3.26 -9.06 23.95
CA PHE A 64 -2.65 -7.73 23.85
C PHE A 64 -1.20 -7.78 23.36
N ASP A 65 -0.43 -8.80 23.75
CA ASP A 65 1.00 -8.91 23.44
C ASP A 65 1.29 -9.48 22.04
N ALA A 66 0.26 -9.87 21.28
CA ALA A 66 0.42 -10.37 19.92
C ALA A 66 0.57 -9.22 18.92
N THR A 67 1.55 -9.30 18.03
CA THR A 67 1.68 -8.35 16.91
C THR A 67 0.51 -8.51 15.94
N ASN A 68 0.28 -7.50 15.09
CA ASN A 68 -0.73 -7.59 14.03
C ASN A 68 -0.48 -8.77 13.10
N GLN A 69 0.76 -9.19 12.89
CA GLN A 69 1.11 -10.31 12.00
C GLN A 69 0.94 -11.67 12.67
N ASP A 70 1.26 -11.78 13.96
CA ASP A 70 1.24 -13.06 14.70
C ASP A 70 -0.16 -13.44 15.21
N ARG A 71 -1.13 -12.53 15.10
CA ARG A 71 -2.48 -12.72 15.61
C ARG A 71 -3.20 -13.84 14.86
N THR A 72 -3.85 -14.74 15.59
CA THR A 72 -4.58 -15.85 14.98
C THR A 72 -6.00 -15.40 14.64
N VAL A 73 -6.37 -15.58 13.37
CA VAL A 73 -7.76 -15.41 12.89
C VAL A 73 -8.17 -16.68 12.16
N VAL A 74 -9.27 -17.28 12.61
CA VAL A 74 -9.83 -18.51 12.01
C VAL A 74 -11.29 -18.29 11.66
N ILE A 75 -11.72 -18.98 10.62
CA ILE A 75 -13.05 -18.82 10.03
C ILE A 75 -13.73 -20.18 10.00
N ARG A 76 -14.94 -20.23 10.53
CA ARG A 76 -15.85 -21.36 10.40
C ARG A 76 -16.83 -21.06 9.27
N GLU A 77 -16.72 -21.84 8.21
CA GLU A 77 -17.62 -21.77 7.06
C GLU A 77 -18.95 -22.50 7.34
N PRO A 78 -20.03 -22.16 6.60
CA PRO A 78 -21.33 -22.82 6.73
C PRO A 78 -21.32 -24.34 6.44
N ASP A 79 -20.33 -24.81 5.69
CA ASP A 79 -20.14 -26.24 5.36
C ASP A 79 -19.48 -27.05 6.49
N GLY A 80 -19.27 -26.42 7.65
CA GLY A 80 -18.61 -27.02 8.81
C GLY A 80 -17.07 -26.98 8.76
N THR A 81 -16.47 -26.40 7.72
CA THR A 81 -15.00 -26.29 7.60
C THR A 81 -14.44 -25.17 8.50
N LEU A 82 -13.45 -25.50 9.34
CA LEU A 82 -12.62 -24.52 10.04
C LEU A 82 -11.35 -24.29 9.23
N ARG A 83 -11.08 -23.03 8.87
CA ARG A 83 -9.89 -22.65 8.11
C ARG A 83 -9.19 -21.42 8.70
N THR A 84 -7.95 -21.21 8.31
CA THR A 84 -7.26 -19.93 8.54
C THR A 84 -7.90 -18.82 7.70
N ALA A 85 -7.81 -17.59 8.19
CA ALA A 85 -8.24 -16.41 7.44
C ALA A 85 -7.35 -16.15 6.22
N LEU A 86 -7.94 -15.59 5.16
CA LEU A 86 -7.19 -14.98 4.06
C LEU A 86 -6.51 -13.67 4.54
N PRO A 87 -5.48 -13.18 3.84
CA PRO A 87 -4.81 -11.93 4.19
C PRO A 87 -5.77 -10.73 4.38
N GLU A 88 -6.73 -10.54 3.48
CA GLU A 88 -7.75 -9.48 3.60
C GLU A 88 -8.61 -9.66 4.85
N GLU A 89 -9.09 -10.89 5.10
CA GLU A 89 -9.97 -11.19 6.23
C GLU A 89 -9.25 -10.94 7.55
N HIS A 90 -7.98 -11.35 7.63
CA HIS A 90 -7.09 -11.18 8.77
C HIS A 90 -6.84 -9.69 9.06
N ASP A 91 -6.37 -8.94 8.07
CA ASP A 91 -6.06 -7.52 8.21
C ASP A 91 -7.33 -6.70 8.55
N ARG A 92 -8.47 -7.05 7.95
CA ARG A 92 -9.76 -6.40 8.23
C ARG A 92 -10.23 -6.68 9.66
N MET A 93 -10.10 -7.92 10.17
CA MET A 93 -10.44 -8.23 11.56
C MET A 93 -9.52 -7.51 12.54
N ASN A 94 -8.22 -7.44 12.23
CA ASN A 94 -7.27 -6.69 13.06
C ASN A 94 -7.68 -5.23 13.21
N ARG A 95 -8.09 -4.56 12.11
CA ARG A 95 -8.57 -3.17 12.14
C ARG A 95 -9.87 -2.98 12.94
N VAL A 96 -10.74 -3.99 12.98
CA VAL A 96 -12.00 -3.94 13.73
C VAL A 96 -11.76 -4.01 15.24
N TYR A 97 -10.86 -4.88 15.69
CA TYR A 97 -10.56 -5.03 17.12
C TYR A 97 -9.51 -4.03 17.63
N TYR A 98 -8.58 -3.62 16.77
CA TYR A 98 -7.55 -2.64 17.07
C TYR A 98 -7.71 -1.43 16.15
N GLU A 99 -8.58 -0.52 16.58
CA GLU A 99 -8.88 0.69 15.81
C GLU A 99 -7.61 1.48 15.54
N GLN A 100 -7.35 1.71 14.26
CA GLN A 100 -6.40 2.71 13.81
C GLN A 100 -7.22 3.92 13.36
N PRO A 101 -7.13 5.09 14.03
CA PRO A 101 -8.08 6.19 13.92
C PRO A 101 -8.38 6.71 12.50
N ASN A 102 -7.56 6.37 11.52
CA ASN A 102 -7.71 6.82 10.15
C ASN A 102 -7.89 5.65 9.15
N ARG A 103 -7.89 4.37 9.60
CA ARG A 103 -7.73 3.17 8.74
C ARG A 103 -9.04 2.41 8.77
N PRO A 104 -9.99 2.74 7.87
CA PRO A 104 -11.28 2.09 7.89
C PRO A 104 -11.13 0.58 7.64
N PRO A 105 -12.09 -0.26 8.09
CA PRO A 105 -12.06 -1.69 7.80
C PRO A 105 -12.15 -1.99 6.30
N PHE A 106 -12.90 -1.16 5.55
CA PHE A 106 -13.10 -1.31 4.11
C PHE A 106 -12.17 -0.42 3.31
N PRO A 107 -11.71 -0.88 2.14
CA PRO A 107 -10.86 -0.09 1.27
C PRO A 107 -11.61 1.16 0.77
N PRO A 108 -10.96 2.33 0.76
CA PRO A 108 -11.44 3.53 0.09
C PRO A 108 -11.78 3.30 -1.39
N ALA A 109 -12.83 3.95 -1.88
CA ALA A 109 -13.27 3.83 -3.28
C ALA A 109 -12.22 4.26 -4.30
N VAL A 110 -11.29 5.15 -3.93
CA VAL A 110 -10.20 5.63 -4.79
C VAL A 110 -9.22 4.53 -5.23
N PHE A 111 -9.25 3.36 -4.59
CA PHE A 111 -8.41 2.21 -4.96
C PHE A 111 -9.00 1.35 -6.08
N THR A 112 -10.26 1.58 -6.47
CA THR A 112 -10.94 0.84 -7.54
C THR A 112 -11.51 1.78 -8.60
N ASP A 113 -11.69 1.26 -9.82
CA ASP A 113 -12.39 2.02 -10.86
C ASP A 113 -13.89 2.13 -10.53
N PRO A 114 -14.55 3.26 -10.83
CA PRO A 114 -14.10 4.36 -11.70
C PRO A 114 -13.27 5.47 -11.02
N ASP A 115 -13.24 5.52 -9.68
CA ASP A 115 -12.63 6.62 -8.95
C ASP A 115 -11.09 6.64 -9.07
N LEU A 116 -10.47 5.46 -9.13
CA LEU A 116 -9.04 5.33 -9.41
C LEU A 116 -8.68 6.00 -10.73
N LYS A 117 -9.37 5.64 -11.83
CA LYS A 117 -9.18 6.29 -13.13
C LYS A 117 -9.31 7.81 -13.04
N GLN A 118 -10.37 8.31 -12.39
CA GLN A 118 -10.56 9.74 -12.21
C GLN A 118 -9.41 10.39 -11.43
N ALA A 119 -8.86 9.73 -10.42
CA ALA A 119 -7.71 10.23 -9.67
C ALA A 119 -6.45 10.34 -10.55
N LEU A 120 -6.17 9.32 -11.37
CA LEU A 120 -5.01 9.29 -12.27
C LEU A 120 -5.15 10.29 -13.44
N ASP A 121 -6.36 10.48 -13.95
CA ASP A 121 -6.68 11.49 -14.96
C ASP A 121 -6.41 12.91 -14.42
N ASN A 122 -6.63 13.13 -13.11
CA ASN A 122 -6.34 14.38 -12.40
C ASN A 122 -4.93 14.44 -11.79
N ASP A 123 -4.00 13.60 -12.25
CA ASP A 123 -2.59 13.58 -11.83
C ASP A 123 -2.35 13.25 -10.34
N ARG A 124 -3.33 12.66 -9.64
CA ARG A 124 -3.26 12.35 -8.20
C ARG A 124 -2.59 11.00 -7.90
N HIS A 125 -1.53 10.64 -8.62
CA HIS A 125 -0.84 9.36 -8.48
C HIS A 125 -0.19 9.20 -7.10
N GLU A 126 0.54 10.22 -6.65
CA GLU A 126 1.19 10.25 -5.33
C GLU A 126 0.16 10.07 -4.21
N PHE A 127 -0.97 10.77 -4.29
CA PHE A 127 -2.05 10.67 -3.31
C PHE A 127 -2.59 9.24 -3.18
N VAL A 128 -2.83 8.55 -4.31
CA VAL A 128 -3.32 7.16 -4.31
C VAL A 128 -2.29 6.23 -3.66
N LEU A 129 -1.02 6.35 -4.05
CA LEU A 129 0.06 5.49 -3.53
C LEU A 129 0.37 5.75 -2.05
N ASP A 130 0.34 7.00 -1.61
CA ASP A 130 0.50 7.37 -0.20
C ASP A 130 -0.66 6.82 0.63
N PHE A 131 -1.90 6.97 0.16
CA PHE A 131 -3.04 6.43 0.87
C PHE A 131 -3.01 4.90 0.90
N ALA A 132 -2.59 4.25 -0.20
CA ALA A 132 -2.43 2.80 -0.25
C ALA A 132 -1.37 2.31 0.74
N THR A 133 -0.20 2.96 0.79
CA THR A 133 0.89 2.64 1.75
C THR A 133 0.43 2.82 3.19
N TRP A 134 -0.47 3.77 3.40
CA TRP A 134 -1.02 4.06 4.71
C TRP A 134 -2.14 3.09 5.10
N PHE A 135 -2.90 2.55 4.15
CA PHE A 135 -4.03 1.65 4.38
C PHE A 135 -3.64 0.17 4.45
N TYR A 136 -2.83 -0.30 3.50
CA TYR A 136 -2.44 -1.70 3.37
C TYR A 136 -1.10 -2.00 4.05
N GLU A 137 -0.86 -3.29 4.28
CA GLU A 137 0.49 -3.78 4.56
C GLU A 137 1.26 -3.97 3.23
N PRO A 138 2.59 -3.84 3.22
CA PRO A 138 3.38 -3.84 1.98
C PRO A 138 3.40 -5.18 1.22
N ASP A 139 2.97 -6.27 1.87
CA ASP A 139 2.84 -7.61 1.29
C ASP A 139 1.37 -8.01 1.04
N ASP A 140 0.41 -7.09 1.23
CA ASP A 140 -0.99 -7.32 0.89
C ASP A 140 -1.14 -7.48 -0.64
N PRO A 141 -1.80 -8.55 -1.12
CA PRO A 141 -2.03 -8.76 -2.55
C PRO A 141 -2.72 -7.58 -3.25
N SER A 142 -3.70 -6.95 -2.59
CA SER A 142 -4.43 -5.80 -3.12
C SER A 142 -3.53 -4.58 -3.25
N PHE A 143 -2.60 -4.39 -2.31
CA PHE A 143 -1.61 -3.30 -2.36
C PHE A 143 -0.65 -3.46 -3.54
N VAL A 144 -0.09 -4.65 -3.69
CA VAL A 144 0.83 -4.97 -4.78
C VAL A 144 0.13 -4.79 -6.12
N GLN A 145 -1.09 -5.31 -6.26
CA GLN A 145 -1.89 -5.17 -7.48
C GLN A 145 -2.21 -3.70 -7.78
N LEU A 146 -2.61 -2.92 -6.79
CA LEU A 146 -2.89 -1.49 -6.96
C LEU A 146 -1.64 -0.72 -7.41
N CYS A 147 -0.48 -1.00 -6.79
CA CYS A 147 0.79 -0.40 -7.19
C CYS A 147 1.11 -0.70 -8.66
N HIS A 148 0.99 -1.96 -9.09
CA HIS A 148 1.21 -2.36 -10.48
C HIS A 148 0.29 -1.61 -11.44
N VAL A 149 -1.02 -1.56 -11.15
CA VAL A 149 -2.00 -0.84 -11.98
C VAL A 149 -1.66 0.65 -12.10
N VAL A 150 -1.29 1.30 -11.00
CA VAL A 150 -0.90 2.71 -11.01
C VAL A 150 0.38 2.92 -11.81
N PHE A 151 1.39 2.05 -11.65
CA PHE A 151 2.65 2.14 -12.38
C PHE A 151 2.46 1.93 -13.88
N ASP A 152 1.71 0.90 -14.29
CA ASP A 152 1.41 0.63 -15.69
C ASP A 152 0.71 1.83 -16.34
N ARG A 153 -0.34 2.36 -15.70
CA ARG A 153 -1.06 3.55 -16.21
C ARG A 153 -0.18 4.79 -16.23
N THR A 154 0.77 4.93 -15.30
CA THR A 154 1.75 6.03 -15.30
C THR A 154 2.68 5.94 -16.52
N VAL A 155 3.14 4.73 -16.84
CA VAL A 155 4.02 4.45 -18.00
C VAL A 155 3.26 4.68 -19.30
N GLU A 156 2.04 4.14 -19.42
CA GLU A 156 1.17 4.31 -20.59
C GLU A 156 0.88 5.79 -20.89
N ALA A 157 0.65 6.58 -19.85
CA ALA A 157 0.39 8.01 -19.97
C ALA A 157 1.68 8.87 -20.07
N ASN A 158 2.87 8.25 -19.97
CA ASN A 158 4.16 8.94 -19.94
C ASN A 158 4.26 10.02 -18.84
N LYS A 159 3.65 9.76 -17.68
CA LYS A 159 3.50 10.72 -16.56
C LYS A 159 4.57 10.56 -15.46
N PHE A 160 5.82 10.31 -15.85
CA PHE A 160 6.92 10.01 -14.91
C PHE A 160 7.25 11.16 -13.93
N GLU A 161 7.08 12.41 -14.35
CA GLU A 161 7.40 13.60 -13.53
C GLU A 161 6.54 13.71 -12.26
N ILE A 162 5.33 13.14 -12.28
CA ILE A 162 4.43 13.15 -11.11
C ILE A 162 5.07 12.39 -9.95
N LEU A 163 5.78 11.29 -10.23
CA LEU A 163 6.38 10.45 -9.20
C LEU A 163 7.85 10.76 -8.95
N TYR A 164 8.54 11.53 -9.80
CA TYR A 164 10.00 11.73 -9.75
C TYR A 164 10.53 12.18 -8.38
N SER A 165 9.89 13.15 -7.75
CA SER A 165 10.30 13.69 -6.44
C SER A 165 9.48 13.12 -5.28
N THR A 166 8.98 11.90 -5.42
CA THR A 166 8.19 11.20 -4.42
C THR A 166 8.93 9.96 -3.90
N ARG A 167 8.52 9.46 -2.74
CA ARG A 167 9.05 8.21 -2.17
C ARG A 167 8.75 6.95 -3.00
N HIS A 168 7.80 7.04 -3.93
CA HIS A 168 7.36 5.93 -4.80
C HIS A 168 8.18 5.80 -6.08
N PHE A 169 9.02 6.79 -6.40
CA PHE A 169 9.84 6.77 -7.62
C PHE A 169 10.74 5.53 -7.68
N GLY A 170 11.37 5.21 -6.55
CA GLY A 170 12.20 4.02 -6.45
C GLY A 170 11.40 2.74 -6.71
N SER A 171 10.19 2.63 -6.15
CA SER A 171 9.31 1.48 -6.31
C SER A 171 8.87 1.31 -7.78
N LEU A 172 8.58 2.42 -8.47
CA LEU A 172 8.31 2.42 -9.91
C LEU A 172 9.52 1.91 -10.70
N ILE A 173 10.72 2.47 -10.45
CA ILE A 173 11.93 2.02 -11.16
C ILE A 173 12.18 0.53 -10.93
N PHE A 174 12.06 0.07 -9.68
CA PHE A 174 12.24 -1.33 -9.32
C PHE A 174 11.25 -2.24 -10.05
N TYR A 175 9.97 -1.83 -10.09
CA TYR A 175 8.93 -2.51 -10.86
C TYR A 175 9.27 -2.58 -12.37
N LEU A 176 9.72 -1.48 -12.97
CA LEU A 176 10.09 -1.46 -14.39
C LEU A 176 11.29 -2.35 -14.71
N ILE A 177 12.27 -2.41 -13.80
CA ILE A 177 13.45 -3.28 -13.96
C ILE A 177 13.04 -4.75 -13.90
N ILE A 178 12.23 -5.14 -12.91
CA ILE A 178 11.80 -6.54 -12.75
C ILE A 178 10.98 -7.03 -13.93
N ASN A 179 10.18 -6.14 -14.55
CA ASN A 179 9.33 -6.48 -15.68
C ASN A 179 9.96 -6.18 -17.05
N ASP A 180 11.28 -5.92 -17.11
CA ASP A 180 12.01 -5.59 -18.35
C ASP A 180 11.38 -4.43 -19.18
N ASN A 181 10.70 -3.49 -18.51
CA ASN A 181 9.96 -2.38 -19.14
C ASN A 181 10.58 -0.99 -18.85
N ILE A 182 11.91 -0.93 -18.81
CA ILE A 182 12.68 0.31 -18.61
C ILE A 182 12.66 1.29 -19.82
N PRO A 183 12.60 0.86 -21.10
CA PRO A 183 12.78 1.78 -22.24
C PRO A 183 11.89 3.04 -22.26
N PRO A 184 10.60 3.02 -21.85
CA PRO A 184 9.78 4.22 -21.78
C PRO A 184 10.38 5.32 -20.88
N LEU A 185 10.91 4.93 -19.72
CA LEU A 185 11.54 5.84 -18.77
C LEU A 185 12.82 6.45 -19.34
N LEU A 186 13.66 5.64 -20.02
CA LEU A 186 14.89 6.13 -20.64
C LEU A 186 14.60 7.10 -21.79
N ASN A 187 13.62 6.78 -22.62
CA ASN A 187 13.19 7.65 -23.71
C ASN A 187 12.64 8.98 -23.17
N PHE A 188 11.91 8.94 -22.06
CA PHE A 188 11.42 10.13 -21.39
C PHE A 188 12.56 11.07 -20.96
N TYR A 189 13.57 10.57 -20.24
CA TYR A 189 14.73 11.40 -19.85
C TYR A 189 15.61 11.82 -21.04
N GLY A 190 15.78 10.94 -22.03
CA GLY A 190 16.50 11.25 -23.26
C GLY A 190 15.84 12.42 -24.03
N SER A 191 14.51 12.50 -24.03
CA SER A 191 13.78 13.61 -24.64
C SER A 191 13.94 14.95 -23.90
N MET A 192 14.22 14.91 -22.59
CA MET A 192 14.39 16.11 -21.76
C MET A 192 15.84 16.62 -21.69
N GLY A 193 16.80 15.91 -22.30
CA GLY A 193 18.21 16.28 -22.25
C GLY A 193 18.82 16.20 -20.84
N ARG A 194 18.18 15.46 -19.92
CA ARG A 194 18.70 15.18 -18.58
C ARG A 194 19.57 13.91 -18.66
N TYR A 195 20.89 14.11 -18.68
CA TYR A 195 21.90 13.07 -18.46
C TYR A 195 22.45 13.18 -17.04
#